data_AF-A0ABD6CJ53-F1
#
_entry.id   AF-A0ABD6CJ53-F1
#
_cell.length_a   1.000
_cell.length_b   1.000
_cell.length_c   1.000
_cell.angle_alpha   90.00
_cell.angle_beta   90.00
_cell.angle_gamma   90.00
#
_symmetry.space_group_name_H-M   'P 1'
#
loop_
_entity.id
_entity.type
_entity.pdbx_description
1 polymer ?
#
loop_
_entity_poly.entity_id
_entity_poly.type
_entity_poly.pdbx_seq_one_letter_code
_entity_poly.pdbx_strand_id
1 'polypeptide(L)'
;MNGLDVEIETPDKPTQADEIERQLDAKKQVVFYGPPGTGKTYIAKEFADWWVHENTEGTPRDDQVQAVTFHPSFSYEDFLEGLSADATESGAVEYEIDDGVLKRIADTAADAYRNADSPASAPPYVLIIDEINRGNLSQIFGETITLLESDKRESFTTQLAHSDESFSLPPNLYLIGTMNTADRSIALVDAALRRRFRFLPFPPDTDVLADHHGLDPTALPDEAREADDRFESLLALSIRAIETINDNITDAPDLSKGQQIGHSYLFGVETVDGIVDAWRFDILPLIEEYYFGQFDRIRRHLFDGAGDAVVNWDDERIRQFGDAALASFLMELTELDTDYESKSVDSVASPGDSRSPSPTYPEFLGALNEELYEEVGDTLNADSPEEMHYNSDFERLTLGLKSAHPDHPDTDQIRYTFQPRVHLDDPVLQVGVHVLDEEMHEVIAGLRDAIPETFEYYEGHKYSAIKAEWSESVANPHDLDGEAFAEALDDETFNEAKQALVTLIETLHPEFVSAETP
;
A
#
# COMPACT_ATOMS: atom_id res chain seq x y z
N MET A 1 11.98 35.93 19.29
CA MET A 1 10.66 35.87 19.94
C MET A 1 9.62 36.24 18.91
N ASN A 2 8.99 35.21 18.35
CA ASN A 2 7.64 35.18 17.79
C ASN A 2 7.44 33.68 17.57
N GLY A 3 7.00 33.00 18.64
CA GLY A 3 6.51 31.64 18.53
C GLY A 3 5.30 31.70 17.63
N LEU A 4 5.33 30.93 16.55
CA LEU A 4 4.12 30.55 15.86
C LEU A 4 3.39 29.66 16.86
N ASP A 5 2.39 30.23 17.54
CA ASP A 5 1.36 29.45 18.20
C ASP A 5 0.65 28.70 17.05
N VAL A 6 1.11 27.48 16.79
CA VAL A 6 0.36 26.53 15.98
C VAL A 6 -0.84 26.18 16.85
N GLU A 7 -2.01 26.75 16.52
CA GLU A 7 -3.27 26.24 17.05
C GLU A 7 -3.35 24.77 16.62
N ILE A 8 -3.06 23.86 17.56
CA ILE A 8 -3.31 22.43 17.35
C ILE A 8 -4.83 22.32 17.24
N GLU A 9 -5.33 22.02 16.05
CA GLU A 9 -6.76 21.80 15.84
C GLU A 9 -7.25 20.72 16.82
N THR A 10 -8.34 21.02 17.52
CA THR A 10 -9.00 20.04 18.39
C THR A 10 -9.51 18.90 17.52
N PRO A 11 -9.09 17.64 17.79
CA PRO A 11 -9.55 16.50 17.00
C PRO A 11 -11.06 16.33 17.11
N ASP A 12 -11.72 15.97 16.00
CA ASP A 12 -13.15 15.68 16.00
C ASP A 12 -13.45 14.39 16.77
N LYS A 13 -14.58 14.35 17.46
CA LYS A 13 -15.01 13.16 18.21
C LYS A 13 -15.42 12.04 17.24
N PRO A 14 -14.77 10.86 17.25
CA PRO A 14 -15.20 9.75 16.42
C PRO A 14 -16.60 9.24 16.81
N THR A 15 -17.39 8.78 15.84
CA THR A 15 -18.76 8.26 16.06
C THR A 15 -18.82 7.14 17.11
N GLN A 16 -17.78 6.31 17.18
CA GLN A 16 -17.70 5.17 18.10
C GLN A 16 -17.05 5.51 19.45
N ALA A 17 -16.69 6.77 19.69
CA ALA A 17 -15.90 7.19 20.85
C ALA A 17 -16.53 6.82 22.20
N ASP A 18 -17.85 6.98 22.36
CA ASP A 18 -18.55 6.67 23.61
C ASP A 18 -18.44 5.18 23.98
N GLU A 19 -18.47 4.29 22.99
CA GLU A 19 -18.31 2.87 23.21
C GLU A 19 -16.86 2.54 23.57
N ILE A 20 -15.90 3.08 22.81
CA ILE A 20 -14.47 2.83 23.02
C ILE A 20 -14.05 3.33 24.41
N GLU A 21 -14.44 4.56 24.79
CA GLU A 21 -14.18 5.16 26.10
C GLU A 21 -14.70 4.27 27.22
N ARG A 22 -15.98 3.86 27.17
CA ARG A 22 -16.57 3.02 28.21
C ARG A 22 -15.81 1.70 28.41
N GLN A 23 -15.32 1.11 27.32
CA GLN A 23 -14.60 -0.17 27.36
C GLN A 23 -13.14 0.01 27.81
N LEU A 24 -12.48 1.10 27.40
CA LEU A 24 -11.16 1.49 27.87
C LEU A 24 -11.19 1.85 29.35
N ASP A 25 -12.19 2.56 29.84
CA ASP A 25 -12.30 2.86 31.27
C ASP A 25 -12.47 1.60 32.11
N ALA A 26 -13.28 0.65 31.62
CA ALA A 26 -13.56 -0.59 32.33
C ALA A 26 -12.36 -1.56 32.36
N LYS A 27 -11.49 -1.55 31.34
CA LYS A 27 -10.43 -2.55 31.21
C LYS A 27 -9.02 -2.02 31.02
N LYS A 28 -8.86 -0.74 30.70
CA LYS A 28 -7.60 -0.06 30.37
C LYS A 28 -6.90 -0.56 29.10
N GLN A 29 -7.50 -1.53 28.42
CA GLN A 29 -7.02 -2.00 27.12
C GLN A 29 -8.13 -2.62 26.27
N VAL A 30 -8.09 -2.32 24.98
CA VAL A 30 -9.02 -2.81 23.96
C VAL A 30 -8.24 -3.29 22.73
N VAL A 31 -8.86 -4.17 21.95
CA VAL A 31 -8.40 -4.60 20.63
C VAL A 31 -9.52 -4.38 19.63
N PHE A 32 -9.27 -3.56 18.62
CA PHE A 32 -10.12 -3.39 17.46
C PHE A 32 -9.82 -4.52 16.49
N TYR A 33 -10.81 -5.35 16.21
CA TYR A 33 -10.60 -6.52 15.35
C TYR A 33 -11.64 -6.57 14.24
N GLY A 34 -11.20 -6.98 13.05
CA GLY A 34 -12.06 -7.08 11.89
C GLY A 34 -11.27 -7.34 10.62
N PRO A 35 -11.97 -7.40 9.48
CA PRO A 35 -11.33 -7.55 8.17
C PRO A 35 -10.38 -6.39 7.84
N PRO A 36 -9.48 -6.56 6.86
CA PRO A 36 -8.69 -5.45 6.34
C PRO A 36 -9.60 -4.36 5.75
N GLY A 37 -9.12 -3.13 5.76
CA GLY A 37 -9.83 -1.99 5.14
C GLY A 37 -11.06 -1.47 5.90
N THR A 38 -11.24 -1.80 7.19
CA THR A 38 -12.36 -1.30 8.01
C THR A 38 -12.01 -0.10 8.90
N GLY A 39 -10.92 0.62 8.58
CA GLY A 39 -10.55 1.86 9.28
C GLY A 39 -10.04 1.70 10.73
N LYS A 40 -9.72 0.48 11.19
CA LYS A 40 -9.31 0.19 12.58
C LYS A 40 -8.16 1.08 13.08
N THR A 41 -7.06 1.16 12.33
CA THR A 41 -5.87 1.92 12.71
C THR A 41 -6.13 3.42 12.66
N TYR A 42 -6.91 3.88 11.68
CA TYR A 42 -7.37 5.26 11.59
C TYR A 42 -8.21 5.64 12.82
N ILE A 43 -9.26 4.88 13.13
CA ILE A 43 -10.14 5.14 14.27
C ILE A 43 -9.39 5.03 15.60
N ALA A 44 -8.42 4.11 15.73
CA ALA A 44 -7.58 4.01 16.93
C ALA A 44 -6.79 5.29 17.18
N LYS A 45 -6.21 5.88 16.13
CA LYS A 45 -5.46 7.12 16.20
C LYS A 45 -6.36 8.31 16.48
N GLU A 46 -7.41 8.50 15.68
CA GLU A 46 -8.39 9.58 15.85
C GLU A 46 -9.00 9.57 17.26
N PHE A 47 -9.38 8.39 17.75
CA PHE A 47 -9.88 8.24 19.11
C PHE A 47 -8.82 8.59 20.15
N ALA A 48 -7.58 8.11 20.01
CA ALA A 48 -6.53 8.38 20.99
C ALA A 48 -6.21 9.87 21.07
N ASP A 49 -6.07 10.54 19.92
CA ASP A 49 -5.78 11.96 19.82
C ASP A 49 -6.92 12.80 20.43
N TRP A 50 -8.18 12.52 20.03
CA TRP A 50 -9.36 13.15 20.62
C TRP A 50 -9.44 12.92 22.13
N TRP A 51 -9.27 11.68 22.57
CA TRP A 51 -9.49 11.32 23.96
C TRP A 51 -8.42 11.89 24.90
N VAL A 52 -7.15 11.90 24.46
CA VAL A 52 -6.06 12.56 25.18
C VAL A 52 -6.30 14.07 25.24
N HIS A 53 -6.75 14.68 24.15
CA HIS A 53 -7.10 16.11 24.12
C HIS A 53 -8.20 16.45 25.12
N GLU A 54 -9.29 15.69 25.15
CA GLU A 54 -10.43 15.94 26.06
C GLU A 54 -10.09 15.71 27.54
N ASN A 55 -9.11 14.85 27.84
CA ASN A 55 -8.80 14.43 29.21
C ASN A 55 -7.44 14.93 29.73
N THR A 56 -6.79 15.84 29.00
CA THR A 56 -5.55 16.50 29.44
C THR A 56 -5.84 17.96 29.73
N GLU A 57 -5.45 18.44 30.92
CA GLU A 57 -5.55 19.86 31.22
C GLU A 57 -4.48 20.64 30.43
N GLY A 58 -4.94 21.50 29.50
CA GLY A 58 -4.07 22.30 28.65
C GLY A 58 -3.74 21.58 27.34
N THR A 59 -2.60 21.92 26.75
CA THR A 59 -2.18 21.32 25.47
C THR A 59 -1.62 19.92 25.71
N PRO A 60 -2.14 18.88 25.04
CA PRO A 60 -1.54 17.56 25.04
C PRO A 60 -0.07 17.60 24.65
N ARG A 61 0.72 16.71 25.24
CA ARG A 61 2.09 16.48 24.83
C ARG A 61 2.14 15.42 23.73
N ASP A 62 3.05 15.60 22.78
CA ASP A 62 3.26 14.68 21.67
C ASP A 62 3.60 13.24 22.10
N ASP A 63 4.09 13.05 23.32
CA ASP A 63 4.47 11.74 23.85
C ASP A 63 3.34 11.01 24.59
N GLN A 64 2.14 11.61 24.69
CA GLN A 64 0.96 10.99 25.30
C GLN A 64 0.30 9.95 24.39
N VAL A 65 0.44 10.06 23.08
CA VAL A 65 -0.02 9.05 22.12
C VAL A 65 1.19 8.50 21.39
N GLN A 66 1.48 7.21 21.57
CA GLN A 66 2.53 6.53 20.83
C GLN A 66 1.95 5.36 20.06
N ALA A 67 2.54 5.04 18.92
CA ALA A 67 2.15 3.91 18.10
C ALA A 67 3.36 3.01 17.81
N VAL A 68 3.12 1.70 17.80
CA VAL A 68 4.08 0.69 17.37
C VAL A 68 3.34 -0.37 16.56
N THR A 69 4.00 -0.96 15.57
CA THR A 69 3.45 -2.05 14.76
C THR A 69 4.18 -3.34 15.11
N PHE A 70 3.44 -4.39 15.48
CA PHE A 70 4.04 -5.70 15.72
C PHE A 70 4.33 -6.42 14.40
N HIS A 71 5.48 -7.05 14.36
CA HIS A 71 5.93 -7.89 13.25
C HIS A 71 6.56 -9.18 13.80
N PRO A 72 6.77 -10.23 12.98
CA PRO A 72 7.25 -11.52 13.46
C PRO A 72 8.58 -11.48 14.24
N SER A 73 9.42 -10.49 13.93
CA SER A 73 10.71 -10.27 14.63
C SER A 73 10.63 -9.33 15.84
N PHE A 74 9.47 -8.73 16.13
CA PHE A 74 9.31 -7.79 17.25
C PHE A 74 9.35 -8.58 18.56
N SER A 75 10.22 -8.17 19.49
CA SER A 75 10.56 -8.98 20.66
C SER A 75 10.29 -8.28 22.00
N TYR A 76 10.61 -8.97 23.10
CA TYR A 76 10.55 -8.41 24.45
C TYR A 76 11.48 -7.20 24.58
N GLU A 77 12.65 -7.29 23.95
CA GLU A 77 13.72 -6.30 24.00
C GLU A 77 13.29 -4.96 23.37
N ASP A 78 12.52 -5.00 22.29
CA ASP A 78 11.95 -3.80 21.65
C ASP A 78 10.83 -3.16 22.50
N PHE A 79 10.14 -3.96 23.29
CA PHE A 79 8.91 -3.58 23.97
C PHE A 79 9.12 -3.13 25.41
N LEU A 80 9.97 -3.82 26.17
CA LEU A 80 10.19 -3.60 27.59
C LEU A 80 11.60 -3.13 27.90
N GLU A 81 12.60 -3.97 27.69
CA GLU A 81 14.00 -3.58 27.83
C GLU A 81 14.91 -4.57 27.12
N GLY A 82 15.94 -4.06 26.46
CA GLY A 82 16.93 -4.82 25.72
C GLY A 82 18.36 -4.47 26.14
N LEU A 83 19.31 -5.33 25.78
CA LEU A 83 20.74 -5.03 25.95
C LEU A 83 21.30 -4.49 24.64
N SER A 84 21.84 -3.27 24.67
CA SER A 84 22.69 -2.74 23.61
C SER A 84 24.16 -2.84 23.99
N ALA A 85 25.03 -2.81 22.98
CA ALA A 85 26.46 -2.97 23.13
C ALA A 85 27.18 -1.88 22.36
N ASP A 86 27.77 -0.93 23.08
CA ASP A 86 28.52 0.17 22.50
C ASP A 86 30.03 -0.05 22.64
N ALA A 87 30.74 0.30 21.57
CA ALA A 87 32.20 0.32 21.59
C ALA A 87 32.66 1.63 22.23
N THR A 88 33.24 1.53 23.44
CA THR A 88 33.92 2.65 24.07
C THR A 88 35.04 3.18 23.18
N GLU A 89 35.46 4.44 23.37
CA GLU A 89 36.62 5.03 22.66
C GLU A 89 37.91 4.21 22.80
N SER A 90 37.98 3.34 23.81
CA SER A 90 39.10 2.44 24.08
C SER A 90 39.03 1.09 23.35
N GLY A 91 37.95 0.81 22.62
CA GLY A 91 37.68 -0.46 21.95
C GLY A 91 37.12 -1.57 22.86
N ALA A 92 36.80 -1.27 24.12
CA ALA A 92 36.06 -2.17 25.00
C ALA A 92 34.55 -2.10 24.70
N VAL A 93 33.85 -3.23 24.82
CA VAL A 93 32.39 -3.32 24.68
C VAL A 93 31.74 -3.04 26.03
N GLU A 94 30.90 -2.02 26.10
CA GLU A 94 30.05 -1.69 27.24
C GLU A 94 28.62 -2.10 26.91
N TYR A 95 27.94 -2.76 27.85
CA TYR A 95 26.55 -3.16 27.68
C TYR A 95 25.67 -2.20 28.45
N GLU A 96 24.70 -1.61 27.76
CA GLU A 96 23.70 -0.73 28.33
C GLU A 96 22.31 -1.37 28.20
N ILE A 97 21.42 -1.01 29.11
CA ILE A 97 20.02 -1.45 29.05
C ILE A 97 19.23 -0.33 28.41
N ASP A 98 18.60 -0.64 27.29
CA ASP A 98 17.72 0.28 26.57
C ASP A 98 16.28 -0.03 26.92
N ASP A 99 15.53 0.99 27.34
CA ASP A 99 14.12 0.87 27.62
C ASP A 99 13.32 0.74 26.32
N GLY A 100 12.48 -0.28 26.23
CA GLY A 100 11.56 -0.50 25.12
C GLY A 100 10.33 0.42 25.15
N VAL A 101 9.52 0.37 24.10
CA VAL A 101 8.42 1.35 23.91
C VAL A 101 7.39 1.35 25.03
N LEU A 102 6.98 0.19 25.56
CA LEU A 102 6.03 0.10 26.67
C LEU A 102 6.63 0.66 27.97
N LYS A 103 7.89 0.35 28.26
CA LYS A 103 8.56 0.84 29.47
C LYS A 103 8.66 2.36 29.45
N ARG A 104 9.17 2.96 28.36
CA ARG A 104 9.30 4.41 28.21
C ARG A 104 7.97 5.17 28.41
N ILE A 105 6.90 4.73 27.74
CA ILE A 105 5.59 5.38 27.90
C ILE A 105 4.99 5.14 29.29
N ALA A 106 5.18 3.96 29.88
CA ALA A 106 4.71 3.66 31.23
C ALA A 106 5.41 4.51 32.28
N ASP A 107 6.72 4.72 32.18
CA ASP A 107 7.47 5.56 33.11
C ASP A 107 7.04 7.03 33.00
N THR A 108 6.88 7.52 31.78
CA THR A 108 6.37 8.88 31.52
C THR A 108 4.95 9.06 32.07
N ALA A 109 4.07 8.09 31.84
CA ALA A 109 2.71 8.10 32.34
C ALA A 109 2.67 8.03 33.88
N ALA A 110 3.53 7.23 34.50
CA ALA A 110 3.63 7.09 35.95
C ALA A 110 4.14 8.37 36.61
N ASP A 111 5.11 9.05 35.99
CA ASP A 111 5.57 10.35 36.44
C ASP A 111 4.45 11.39 36.39
N ALA A 112 3.70 11.45 35.28
CA ALA A 112 2.56 12.34 35.15
C ALA A 112 1.47 12.03 36.19
N TYR A 113 1.19 10.75 36.44
CA TYR A 113 0.22 10.31 37.43
C TYR A 113 0.60 10.70 38.86
N ARG A 114 1.88 10.54 39.24
CA ARG A 114 2.38 10.92 40.57
C ARG A 114 2.41 12.42 40.80
N ASN A 115 2.54 13.21 39.73
CA ASN A 115 2.58 14.67 39.78
C ASN A 115 1.19 15.32 39.68
N ALA A 116 0.15 14.56 39.37
CA ALA A 116 -1.22 15.06 39.30
C ALA A 116 -1.79 15.37 40.70
N ASP A 117 -2.64 16.40 40.80
CA ASP A 117 -3.30 16.78 42.05
C ASP A 117 -4.20 15.67 42.61
N SER A 118 -4.75 14.83 41.73
CA SER A 118 -5.55 13.66 42.09
C SER A 118 -5.47 12.57 41.01
N PRO A 119 -5.78 11.30 41.32
CA PRO A 119 -5.87 10.24 40.30
C PRO A 119 -6.81 10.54 39.14
N ALA A 120 -7.85 11.36 39.38
CA ALA A 120 -8.84 11.73 38.37
C ALA A 120 -8.37 12.87 37.45
N SER A 121 -7.33 13.61 37.84
CA SER A 121 -6.73 14.70 37.05
C SER A 121 -5.40 14.28 36.41
N ALA A 122 -5.05 12.99 36.48
CA ALA A 122 -3.86 12.48 35.84
C ALA A 122 -4.11 12.37 34.33
N PRO A 123 -3.25 12.96 33.49
CA PRO A 123 -3.46 12.95 32.05
C PRO A 123 -3.32 11.52 31.49
N PRO A 124 -4.16 11.11 30.53
CA PRO A 124 -4.07 9.80 29.92
C PRO A 124 -2.86 9.69 28.99
N TYR A 125 -2.33 8.48 28.90
CA TYR A 125 -1.32 8.07 27.93
C TYR A 125 -1.86 6.86 27.17
N VAL A 126 -1.71 6.84 25.85
CA VAL A 126 -2.23 5.79 24.97
C VAL A 126 -1.08 5.21 24.15
N LEU A 127 -0.93 3.88 24.22
CA LEU A 127 -0.07 3.13 23.31
C LEU A 127 -0.95 2.35 22.32
N ILE A 128 -0.86 2.72 21.06
CA ILE A 128 -1.47 2.00 19.95
C ILE A 128 -0.52 0.88 19.51
N ILE A 129 -1.02 -0.34 19.46
CA ILE A 129 -0.29 -1.52 19.02
C ILE A 129 -0.96 -2.04 17.76
N ASP A 130 -0.46 -1.60 16.62
CA ASP A 130 -0.95 -2.00 15.31
C ASP A 130 -0.51 -3.44 15.00
N GLU A 131 -1.36 -4.20 14.31
CA GLU A 131 -1.10 -5.60 13.97
C GLU A 131 -0.72 -6.47 15.17
N ILE A 132 -1.42 -6.29 16.30
CA ILE A 132 -1.09 -6.92 17.59
C ILE A 132 -0.96 -8.45 17.50
N ASN A 133 -1.63 -9.10 16.56
CA ASN A 133 -1.50 -10.54 16.36
C ASN A 133 -0.19 -10.96 15.67
N ARG A 134 0.49 -10.11 14.88
CA ARG A 134 1.68 -10.47 14.09
C ARG A 134 2.93 -10.80 14.93
N GLY A 135 2.91 -10.51 16.23
CA GLY A 135 3.98 -10.85 17.17
C GLY A 135 3.60 -11.98 18.13
N ASN A 136 4.61 -12.63 18.74
CA ASN A 136 4.36 -13.57 19.84
C ASN A 136 4.05 -12.80 21.12
N LEU A 137 2.78 -12.47 21.31
CA LEU A 137 2.33 -11.62 22.41
C LEU A 137 2.75 -12.11 23.81
N SER A 138 2.72 -13.41 24.05
CA SER A 138 3.12 -13.95 25.36
C SER A 138 4.63 -13.79 25.62
N GLN A 139 5.46 -13.78 24.57
CA GLN A 139 6.89 -13.47 24.68
C GLN A 139 7.13 -11.97 24.79
N ILE A 140 6.50 -11.16 23.95
CA ILE A 140 6.67 -9.70 23.91
C ILE A 140 6.27 -9.06 25.24
N PHE A 141 5.13 -9.43 25.83
CA PHE A 141 4.70 -8.88 27.12
C PHE A 141 5.45 -9.45 28.32
N GLY A 142 6.13 -10.61 28.17
CA GLY A 142 6.88 -11.26 29.24
C GLY A 142 6.13 -11.31 30.58
N GLU A 143 6.80 -10.88 31.64
CA GLU A 143 6.26 -10.80 32.99
C GLU A 143 5.17 -9.72 33.18
N THR A 144 5.14 -8.69 32.33
CA THR A 144 4.19 -7.58 32.43
C THR A 144 2.79 -7.95 31.96
N ILE A 145 2.62 -9.11 31.32
CA ILE A 145 1.30 -9.63 30.93
C ILE A 145 0.31 -9.68 32.11
N THR A 146 0.82 -9.87 33.32
CA THR A 146 -0.02 -9.89 34.53
C THR A 146 -0.46 -8.50 34.99
N LEU A 147 0.33 -7.45 34.69
CA LEU A 147 0.09 -6.05 35.05
C LEU A 147 -1.00 -5.39 34.20
N LEU A 148 -1.33 -5.99 33.05
CA LEU A 148 -2.42 -5.50 32.20
C LEU A 148 -3.77 -5.49 32.92
N GLU A 149 -4.00 -6.39 33.88
CA GLU A 149 -5.26 -6.40 34.64
C GLU A 149 -5.42 -5.07 35.41
N SER A 150 -6.54 -4.38 35.21
CA SER A 150 -6.75 -3.01 35.72
C SER A 150 -6.64 -2.89 37.25
N ASP A 151 -6.95 -3.95 37.99
CA ASP A 151 -6.83 -4.03 39.45
C ASP A 151 -5.39 -4.27 39.94
N LYS A 152 -4.47 -4.66 39.05
CA LYS A 152 -3.05 -4.92 39.34
C LYS A 152 -2.12 -3.76 39.02
N ARG A 153 -2.60 -2.78 38.27
CA ARG A 153 -1.87 -1.55 37.96
C ARG A 153 -1.58 -0.78 39.25
N GLU A 154 -0.32 -0.39 39.45
CA GLU A 154 0.30 0.13 40.70
C GLU A 154 0.26 -0.78 41.94
N SER A 155 -0.75 -1.61 42.10
CA SER A 155 -0.92 -2.47 43.29
C SER A 155 -0.03 -3.71 43.26
N PHE A 156 0.45 -4.10 42.09
CA PHE A 156 1.36 -5.22 41.86
C PHE A 156 2.57 -4.74 41.07
N THR A 157 3.75 -5.22 41.44
CA THR A 157 5.00 -4.97 40.72
C THR A 157 5.63 -6.29 40.28
N THR A 158 6.40 -6.25 39.20
CA THR A 158 7.26 -7.33 38.74
C THR A 158 8.71 -6.87 38.72
N GLN A 159 9.66 -7.80 38.69
CA GLN A 159 11.06 -7.49 38.39
C GLN A 159 11.30 -7.70 36.90
N LEU A 160 11.88 -6.71 36.23
CA LEU A 160 12.25 -6.82 34.82
C LEU A 160 13.51 -7.68 34.65
N ALA A 161 13.61 -8.35 33.51
CA ALA A 161 14.56 -9.44 33.31
C ALA A 161 16.03 -9.01 33.16
N HIS A 162 16.30 -7.80 32.66
CA HIS A 162 17.65 -7.32 32.38
C HIS A 162 18.13 -6.31 33.44
N SER A 163 17.25 -5.42 33.90
CA SER A 163 17.58 -4.37 34.86
C SER A 163 17.40 -4.76 36.32
N ASP A 164 16.70 -5.87 36.61
CA ASP A 164 16.19 -6.23 37.95
C ASP A 164 15.31 -5.12 38.59
N GLU A 165 14.86 -4.14 37.80
CA GLU A 165 14.06 -3.01 38.25
C GLU A 165 12.63 -3.45 38.61
N SER A 166 12.08 -2.85 39.68
CA SER A 166 10.68 -3.06 40.05
C SER A 166 9.75 -2.23 39.17
N PHE A 167 9.00 -2.88 38.28
CA PHE A 167 8.12 -2.24 37.31
C PHE A 167 6.63 -2.52 37.57
N SER A 168 5.78 -1.53 37.26
CA SER A 168 4.32 -1.66 37.25
C SER A 168 3.74 -0.78 36.14
N LEU A 169 2.57 -1.15 35.61
CA LEU A 169 1.84 -0.29 34.67
C LEU A 169 1.02 0.74 35.45
N PRO A 170 1.06 2.04 35.08
CA PRO A 170 0.30 3.05 35.77
C PRO A 170 -1.19 3.04 35.33
N PRO A 171 -2.10 3.62 36.13
CA PRO A 171 -3.54 3.52 35.91
C PRO A 171 -4.04 4.43 34.77
N ASN A 172 -3.27 5.46 34.42
CA ASN A 172 -3.51 6.41 33.34
C ASN A 172 -2.87 5.99 32.00
N LEU A 173 -2.23 4.82 31.92
CA LEU A 173 -1.80 4.24 30.64
C LEU A 173 -2.92 3.40 30.03
N TYR A 174 -3.11 3.48 28.72
CA TYR A 174 -4.14 2.75 28.01
C TYR A 174 -3.55 2.10 26.76
N LEU A 175 -4.00 0.88 26.44
CA LEU A 175 -3.53 0.16 25.26
C LEU A 175 -4.67 -0.03 24.26
N ILE A 176 -4.44 0.33 22.99
CA ILE A 176 -5.37 0.08 21.89
C ILE A 176 -4.65 -0.81 20.88
N GLY A 177 -5.04 -2.08 20.78
CA GLY A 177 -4.54 -2.97 19.74
C GLY A 177 -5.40 -2.89 18.48
N THR A 178 -4.82 -3.07 17.31
CA THR A 178 -5.57 -3.38 16.07
C THR A 178 -5.24 -4.79 15.61
N MET A 179 -6.21 -5.47 15.00
CA MET A 179 -6.06 -6.87 14.58
C MET A 179 -6.79 -7.14 13.28
N ASN A 180 -6.05 -7.55 12.26
CA ASN A 180 -6.61 -8.10 11.04
C ASN A 180 -7.01 -9.57 11.25
N THR A 181 -8.27 -9.89 10.97
CA THR A 181 -8.81 -11.25 11.17
C THR A 181 -8.70 -12.15 9.95
N ALA A 182 -8.34 -11.60 8.78
CA ALA A 182 -8.15 -12.38 7.55
C ALA A 182 -6.88 -13.25 7.60
N ASP A 183 -5.86 -12.80 8.35
CA ASP A 183 -4.54 -13.44 8.42
C ASP A 183 -4.61 -14.81 9.12
N ARG A 184 -4.75 -15.87 8.34
CA ARG A 184 -4.78 -17.27 8.81
C ARG A 184 -3.42 -17.78 9.32
N SER A 185 -2.33 -17.10 8.97
CA SER A 185 -0.94 -17.47 9.30
C SER A 185 -0.53 -17.10 10.73
N ILE A 186 -1.40 -16.39 11.46
CA ILE A 186 -1.07 -15.78 12.73
C ILE A 186 -1.73 -16.54 13.88
N ALA A 187 -0.97 -16.76 14.96
CA ALA A 187 -1.46 -17.45 16.15
C ALA A 187 -2.75 -16.79 16.69
N LEU A 188 -3.77 -17.62 16.96
CA LEU A 188 -4.93 -17.20 17.75
C LEU A 188 -4.44 -16.49 19.02
N VAL A 189 -4.96 -15.29 19.30
CA VAL A 189 -4.63 -14.58 20.54
C VAL A 189 -4.77 -15.53 21.71
N ASP A 190 -3.68 -15.70 22.47
CA ASP A 190 -3.64 -16.57 23.63
C ASP A 190 -4.86 -16.29 24.54
N ALA A 191 -5.50 -17.34 25.04
CA ALA A 191 -6.62 -17.24 25.97
C ALA A 191 -6.28 -16.33 27.18
N ALA A 192 -5.00 -16.29 27.56
CA ALA A 192 -4.49 -15.43 28.61
C ALA A 192 -4.64 -13.93 28.26
N LEU A 193 -4.36 -13.54 27.02
CA LEU A 193 -4.49 -12.16 26.54
C LEU A 193 -5.95 -11.82 26.23
N ARG A 194 -6.69 -12.77 25.69
CA ARG A 194 -8.13 -12.61 25.42
C ARG A 194 -8.92 -12.21 26.68
N ARG A 195 -8.50 -12.66 27.86
CA ARG A 195 -9.09 -12.30 29.16
C ARG A 195 -8.76 -10.87 29.62
N ARG A 196 -7.65 -10.32 29.14
CA ARG A 196 -7.10 -9.02 29.59
C ARG A 196 -7.58 -7.88 28.72
N PHE A 197 -7.74 -8.10 27.41
CA PHE A 197 -8.29 -7.11 26.49
C PHE A 197 -9.82 -7.22 26.35
N ARG A 198 -10.49 -6.10 26.05
CA ARG A 198 -11.81 -6.14 25.40
C ARG A 198 -11.61 -6.19 23.90
N PHE A 199 -12.44 -6.96 23.21
CA PHE A 199 -12.39 -7.09 21.76
C PHE A 199 -13.60 -6.37 21.19
N LEU A 200 -13.35 -5.31 20.44
CA LEU A 200 -14.38 -4.51 19.79
C LEU A 200 -14.39 -4.84 18.30
N PRO A 201 -15.53 -5.30 17.75
CA PRO A 201 -15.62 -5.64 16.33
C PRO A 201 -15.68 -4.37 15.48
N PHE A 202 -14.91 -4.38 14.38
CA PHE A 202 -14.93 -3.36 13.33
C PHE A 202 -15.27 -4.05 11.99
N PRO A 203 -16.57 -4.37 11.76
CA PRO A 203 -17.01 -4.93 10.50
C PRO A 203 -16.94 -3.87 9.37
N PRO A 204 -17.04 -4.28 8.10
CA PRO A 204 -17.29 -3.32 7.03
C PRO A 204 -18.58 -2.56 7.29
N ASP A 205 -18.51 -1.25 7.13
CA ASP A 205 -19.61 -0.32 7.25
C ASP A 205 -19.70 0.49 5.95
N THR A 206 -20.57 0.04 5.04
CA THR A 206 -20.79 0.71 3.75
C THR A 206 -21.63 1.98 3.90
N ASP A 207 -22.37 2.12 5.00
CA ASP A 207 -23.17 3.31 5.28
C ASP A 207 -22.27 4.54 5.47
N VAL A 208 -21.18 4.40 6.21
CA VAL A 208 -20.18 5.47 6.40
C VAL A 208 -19.54 5.89 5.06
N LEU A 209 -19.36 4.95 4.15
CA LEU A 209 -18.84 5.22 2.80
C LEU A 209 -19.87 5.95 1.93
N ALA A 210 -21.14 5.52 1.96
CA ALA A 210 -22.22 6.19 1.26
C ALA A 210 -22.41 7.63 1.77
N ASP A 211 -22.47 7.82 3.09
CA ASP A 211 -22.58 9.12 3.74
C ASP A 211 -21.42 10.06 3.37
N HIS A 212 -20.19 9.55 3.29
CA HIS A 212 -19.01 10.32 2.91
C HIS A 212 -19.14 10.93 1.50
N HIS A 213 -19.72 10.18 0.57
CA HIS A 213 -19.94 10.60 -0.81
C HIS A 213 -21.32 11.23 -1.05
N GLY A 214 -22.11 11.44 0.00
CA GLY A 214 -23.42 12.09 -0.08
C GLY A 214 -24.55 11.23 -0.66
N LEU A 215 -24.39 9.91 -0.66
CA LEU A 215 -25.39 8.94 -1.13
C LEU A 215 -26.28 8.44 0.02
N ASP A 216 -27.56 8.11 -0.24
CA ASP A 216 -28.42 7.45 0.74
C ASP A 216 -28.09 5.94 0.83
N PRO A 217 -27.52 5.45 1.96
CA PRO A 217 -27.17 4.03 2.10
C PRO A 217 -28.37 3.09 2.00
N THR A 218 -29.58 3.57 2.31
CA THR A 218 -30.81 2.76 2.24
C THR A 218 -31.41 2.66 0.84
N ALA A 219 -30.90 3.47 -0.10
CA ALA A 219 -31.41 3.61 -1.45
C ALA A 219 -30.33 3.49 -2.54
N LEU A 220 -29.18 2.85 -2.26
CA LEU A 220 -28.09 2.64 -3.23
C LEU A 220 -28.55 2.15 -4.63
N PRO A 221 -29.53 1.22 -4.76
CA PRO A 221 -30.06 0.85 -6.08
C PRO A 221 -30.74 1.99 -6.83
N ASP A 222 -31.40 2.90 -6.12
CA ASP A 222 -32.08 4.06 -6.70
C ASP A 222 -31.05 5.16 -6.99
N GLU A 223 -30.09 5.41 -6.09
CA GLU A 223 -28.94 6.31 -6.33
C GLU A 223 -28.19 5.91 -7.61
N ALA A 224 -27.88 4.62 -7.77
CA ALA A 224 -27.21 4.10 -8.96
C ALA A 224 -28.01 4.34 -10.26
N ARG A 225 -29.34 4.28 -10.21
CA ARG A 225 -30.21 4.49 -11.39
C ARG A 225 -30.39 5.96 -11.69
N GLU A 226 -30.65 6.77 -10.67
CA GLU A 226 -31.05 8.16 -10.79
C GLU A 226 -29.87 9.13 -10.91
N ALA A 227 -28.64 8.69 -10.59
CA ALA A 227 -27.42 9.50 -10.75
C ALA A 227 -27.29 10.10 -12.16
N ASP A 228 -26.95 11.40 -12.21
CA ASP A 228 -26.82 12.19 -13.44
C ASP A 228 -25.48 11.93 -14.17
N ASP A 229 -24.45 11.52 -13.42
CA ASP A 229 -23.12 11.22 -13.94
C ASP A 229 -22.67 9.77 -13.68
N ARG A 230 -21.61 9.38 -14.40
CA ARG A 230 -21.04 8.04 -14.33
C ARG A 230 -20.34 7.76 -13.00
N PHE A 231 -19.72 8.74 -12.36
CA PHE A 231 -19.01 8.54 -11.11
C PHE A 231 -19.98 8.13 -9.99
N GLU A 232 -21.02 8.92 -9.74
CA GLU A 232 -22.02 8.62 -8.72
C GLU A 232 -22.71 7.27 -8.99
N SER A 233 -23.06 7.02 -10.25
CA SER A 233 -23.67 5.76 -10.68
C SER A 233 -22.77 4.55 -10.43
N LEU A 234 -21.49 4.63 -10.80
CA LEU A 234 -20.52 3.55 -10.64
C LEU A 234 -20.15 3.33 -9.18
N LEU A 235 -20.06 4.41 -8.40
CA LEU A 235 -19.78 4.36 -6.97
C LEU A 235 -20.92 3.67 -6.23
N ALA A 236 -22.17 4.07 -6.46
CA ALA A 236 -23.34 3.43 -5.85
C ALA A 236 -23.44 1.94 -6.21
N LEU A 237 -23.18 1.58 -7.48
CA LEU A 237 -23.06 0.18 -7.91
C LEU A 237 -21.94 -0.56 -7.17
N SER A 238 -20.78 0.08 -7.00
CA SER A 238 -19.61 -0.49 -6.33
C SER A 238 -19.87 -0.76 -4.85
N ILE A 239 -20.48 0.20 -4.14
CA ILE A 239 -20.84 0.05 -2.73
C ILE A 239 -21.82 -1.13 -2.59
N ARG A 240 -22.86 -1.18 -3.43
CA ARG A 240 -23.83 -2.28 -3.41
C ARG A 240 -23.19 -3.64 -3.75
N ALA A 241 -22.24 -3.67 -4.67
CA ALA A 241 -21.51 -4.88 -5.02
C ALA A 241 -20.62 -5.36 -3.86
N ILE A 242 -19.96 -4.47 -3.12
CA ILE A 242 -19.20 -4.83 -1.91
C ILE A 242 -20.11 -5.46 -0.87
N GLU A 243 -21.31 -4.93 -0.65
CA GLU A 243 -22.31 -5.54 0.25
C GLU A 243 -22.67 -6.95 -0.19
N THR A 244 -23.02 -7.13 -1.46
CA THR A 244 -23.35 -8.43 -2.04
C THR A 244 -22.20 -9.44 -1.90
N ILE A 245 -20.97 -9.03 -2.20
CA ILE A 245 -19.78 -9.89 -2.05
C ILE A 245 -19.55 -10.22 -0.57
N ASN A 246 -19.75 -9.26 0.34
CA ASN A 246 -19.62 -9.47 1.77
C ASN A 246 -20.64 -10.46 2.33
N ASP A 247 -21.89 -10.41 1.87
CA ASP A 247 -22.91 -11.41 2.18
C ASP A 247 -22.47 -12.79 1.67
N ASN A 248 -22.03 -12.86 0.41
CA ASN A 248 -21.53 -14.09 -0.21
C ASN A 248 -20.31 -14.68 0.53
N ILE A 249 -19.40 -13.86 1.01
CA ILE A 249 -18.24 -14.28 1.83
C ILE A 249 -18.71 -14.92 3.15
N THR A 250 -19.76 -14.39 3.78
CA THR A 250 -20.29 -14.95 5.03
C THR A 250 -21.01 -16.27 4.85
N ASP A 251 -21.61 -16.50 3.69
CA ASP A 251 -22.30 -17.74 3.34
C ASP A 251 -21.37 -18.81 2.73
N ALA A 252 -20.19 -18.42 2.25
CA ALA A 252 -19.22 -19.33 1.64
C ALA A 252 -18.64 -20.34 2.65
N PRO A 253 -18.50 -21.63 2.30
CA PRO A 253 -18.16 -22.70 3.23
C PRO A 253 -16.72 -22.63 3.77
N ASP A 254 -15.80 -22.08 2.97
CA ASP A 254 -14.36 -22.04 3.26
C ASP A 254 -13.87 -20.64 3.63
N LEU A 255 -14.77 -19.66 3.74
CA LEU A 255 -14.47 -18.30 4.15
C LEU A 255 -15.11 -17.99 5.51
N SER A 256 -14.77 -16.82 6.05
CA SER A 256 -15.34 -16.34 7.30
C SER A 256 -15.56 -14.85 7.24
N LYS A 257 -16.38 -14.33 8.16
CA LYS A 257 -16.58 -12.88 8.35
C LYS A 257 -15.29 -12.06 8.46
N GLY A 258 -14.16 -12.68 8.82
CA GLY A 258 -12.88 -11.99 8.90
C GLY A 258 -12.25 -11.65 7.55
N GLN A 259 -12.82 -12.19 6.46
CA GLN A 259 -12.39 -12.00 5.07
C GLN A 259 -13.38 -11.12 4.30
N GLN A 260 -14.31 -10.42 4.97
CA GLN A 260 -15.15 -9.44 4.28
C GLN A 260 -14.28 -8.27 3.77
N ILE A 261 -14.69 -7.64 2.69
CA ILE A 261 -14.03 -6.48 2.09
C ILE A 261 -14.43 -5.24 2.89
N GLY A 262 -13.43 -4.51 3.39
CA GLY A 262 -13.62 -3.24 4.07
C GLY A 262 -13.98 -2.09 3.13
N HIS A 263 -14.53 -1.00 3.67
CA HIS A 263 -14.99 0.16 2.90
C HIS A 263 -13.87 1.15 2.54
N SER A 264 -12.66 1.02 3.10
CA SER A 264 -11.58 1.99 2.88
C SER A 264 -11.11 2.08 1.43
N TYR A 265 -11.25 1.01 0.64
CA TYR A 265 -10.81 0.96 -0.76
C TYR A 265 -11.49 2.00 -1.65
N LEU A 266 -12.73 2.37 -1.32
CA LEU A 266 -13.50 3.37 -2.07
C LEU A 266 -13.66 4.69 -1.30
N PHE A 267 -13.02 4.85 -0.15
CA PHE A 267 -13.26 6.01 0.70
C PHE A 267 -12.68 7.30 0.09
N GLY A 268 -11.49 7.25 -0.51
CA GLY A 268 -10.81 8.41 -1.09
C GLY A 268 -10.89 8.51 -2.62
N VAL A 269 -11.81 7.79 -3.27
CA VAL A 269 -11.94 7.85 -4.74
C VAL A 269 -12.76 9.08 -5.15
N GLU A 270 -12.24 9.88 -6.07
CA GLU A 270 -12.88 11.12 -6.53
C GLU A 270 -13.19 11.09 -8.04
N THR A 271 -12.78 10.02 -8.74
CA THR A 271 -12.92 9.88 -10.19
C THR A 271 -13.40 8.48 -10.57
N VAL A 272 -13.96 8.36 -11.78
CA VAL A 272 -14.37 7.07 -12.35
C VAL A 272 -13.17 6.12 -12.45
N ASP A 273 -12.02 6.62 -12.91
CA ASP A 273 -10.79 5.83 -12.99
C ASP A 273 -10.30 5.39 -11.60
N GLY A 274 -10.44 6.25 -10.58
CA GLY A 274 -10.15 5.87 -9.19
C GLY A 274 -11.01 4.70 -8.69
N ILE A 275 -12.29 4.62 -9.10
CA ILE A 275 -13.14 3.47 -8.80
C ILE A 275 -12.67 2.22 -9.58
N VAL A 276 -12.34 2.38 -10.87
CA VAL A 276 -11.83 1.28 -11.70
C VAL A 276 -10.54 0.71 -11.12
N ASP A 277 -9.61 1.57 -10.72
CA ASP A 277 -8.32 1.20 -10.14
C ASP A 277 -8.51 0.49 -8.81
N ALA A 278 -9.36 1.02 -7.92
CA ALA A 278 -9.70 0.36 -6.66
C ALA A 278 -10.24 -1.07 -6.89
N TRP A 279 -11.09 -1.27 -7.89
CA TRP A 279 -11.56 -2.62 -8.24
C TRP A 279 -10.47 -3.49 -8.83
N ARG A 280 -9.71 -2.97 -9.80
CA ARG A 280 -8.74 -3.74 -10.59
C ARG A 280 -7.50 -4.12 -9.79
N PHE A 281 -6.99 -3.21 -8.96
CA PHE A 281 -5.69 -3.35 -8.31
C PHE A 281 -5.78 -3.66 -6.82
N ASP A 282 -6.91 -3.38 -6.16
CA ASP A 282 -7.08 -3.67 -4.73
C ASP A 282 -8.13 -4.75 -4.46
N ILE A 283 -9.38 -4.55 -4.89
CA ILE A 283 -10.51 -5.41 -4.50
C ILE A 283 -10.45 -6.78 -5.18
N LEU A 284 -10.29 -6.84 -6.51
CA LEU A 284 -10.23 -8.13 -7.22
C LEU A 284 -9.00 -8.97 -6.82
N PRO A 285 -7.79 -8.41 -6.71
CA PRO A 285 -6.63 -9.16 -6.21
C PRO A 285 -6.80 -9.67 -4.77
N LEU A 286 -7.43 -8.90 -3.89
CA LEU A 286 -7.76 -9.36 -2.53
C LEU A 286 -8.70 -10.58 -2.57
N ILE A 287 -9.71 -10.55 -3.44
CA ILE A 287 -10.65 -11.67 -3.63
C ILE A 287 -9.91 -12.91 -4.20
N GLU A 288 -8.98 -12.70 -5.11
CA GLU A 288 -8.12 -13.76 -5.66
C GLU A 288 -7.32 -14.46 -4.55
N GLU A 289 -6.75 -13.69 -3.62
CA GLU A 289 -5.99 -14.21 -2.48
C GLU A 289 -6.86 -15.09 -1.57
N TYR A 290 -8.13 -14.72 -1.32
CA TYR A 290 -9.02 -15.46 -0.42
C TYR A 290 -9.24 -16.92 -0.86
N TYR A 291 -9.16 -17.18 -2.16
CA TYR A 291 -9.26 -18.52 -2.73
C TYR A 291 -7.94 -19.06 -3.25
N PHE A 292 -6.81 -18.40 -2.97
CA PHE A 292 -5.47 -18.78 -3.44
C PHE A 292 -5.44 -19.05 -4.95
N GLY A 293 -6.04 -18.14 -5.73
CA GLY A 293 -6.12 -18.26 -7.19
C GLY A 293 -7.12 -19.30 -7.71
N GLN A 294 -8.02 -19.85 -6.88
CA GLN A 294 -9.06 -20.77 -7.36
C GLN A 294 -10.25 -20.01 -7.97
N PHE A 295 -10.10 -19.51 -9.19
CA PHE A 295 -11.07 -18.67 -9.91
C PHE A 295 -12.46 -19.31 -10.05
N ASP A 296 -12.54 -20.63 -10.24
CA ASP A 296 -13.80 -21.39 -10.24
C ASP A 296 -14.64 -21.19 -8.96
N ARG A 297 -13.96 -21.00 -7.82
CA ARG A 297 -14.63 -20.78 -6.53
C ARG A 297 -15.08 -19.34 -6.39
N ILE A 298 -14.25 -18.38 -6.83
CA ILE A 298 -14.61 -16.96 -6.88
C ILE A 298 -15.89 -16.79 -7.70
N ARG A 299 -15.88 -17.32 -8.94
CA ARG A 299 -17.03 -17.26 -9.84
C ARG A 299 -18.30 -17.82 -9.20
N ARG A 300 -18.22 -19.00 -8.58
CA ARG A 300 -19.39 -19.71 -8.05
C ARG A 300 -19.89 -19.16 -6.73
N HIS A 301 -18.99 -18.78 -5.83
CA HIS A 301 -19.34 -18.47 -4.45
C HIS A 301 -19.44 -16.98 -4.16
N LEU A 302 -18.67 -16.15 -4.87
CA LEU A 302 -18.62 -14.71 -4.62
C LEU A 302 -19.33 -13.91 -5.70
N PHE A 303 -19.25 -14.34 -6.96
CA PHE A 303 -19.83 -13.60 -8.09
C PHE A 303 -21.12 -14.20 -8.63
N ASP A 304 -21.60 -15.33 -8.09
CA ASP A 304 -22.78 -16.07 -8.56
C ASP A 304 -22.85 -16.28 -10.09
N GLY A 305 -21.69 -16.54 -10.70
CA GLY A 305 -21.55 -16.74 -12.14
C GLY A 305 -21.14 -15.51 -12.94
N ALA A 306 -21.31 -14.31 -12.38
CA ALA A 306 -20.95 -13.03 -12.99
C ALA A 306 -19.43 -12.84 -13.13
N GLY A 307 -19.03 -11.78 -13.84
CA GLY A 307 -17.64 -11.31 -13.89
C GLY A 307 -16.87 -11.67 -15.16
N ASP A 308 -17.55 -12.16 -16.20
CA ASP A 308 -16.95 -12.41 -17.52
C ASP A 308 -16.26 -11.14 -18.10
N ALA A 309 -16.75 -9.95 -17.74
CA ALA A 309 -16.22 -8.66 -18.17
C ALA A 309 -14.91 -8.24 -17.47
N VAL A 310 -14.67 -8.72 -16.25
CA VAL A 310 -13.53 -8.30 -15.40
C VAL A 310 -12.53 -9.42 -15.14
N VAL A 311 -12.92 -10.67 -15.39
CA VAL A 311 -12.06 -11.86 -15.22
C VAL A 311 -12.09 -12.72 -16.48
N ASN A 312 -10.93 -13.22 -16.87
CA ASN A 312 -10.79 -14.29 -17.84
C ASN A 312 -10.72 -15.61 -17.08
N TRP A 313 -11.85 -16.33 -17.04
CA TRP A 313 -11.98 -17.58 -16.30
C TRP A 313 -11.17 -18.74 -16.91
N ASP A 314 -10.93 -18.71 -18.22
CA ASP A 314 -10.16 -19.75 -18.92
C ASP A 314 -8.66 -19.60 -18.63
N ASP A 315 -8.18 -18.35 -18.58
CA ASP A 315 -6.78 -18.02 -18.32
C ASP A 315 -6.48 -17.79 -16.83
N GLU A 316 -7.49 -17.87 -15.96
CA GLU A 316 -7.39 -17.64 -14.50
C GLU A 316 -6.70 -16.30 -14.17
N ARG A 317 -7.15 -15.22 -14.82
CA ARG A 317 -6.55 -13.88 -14.68
C ARG A 317 -7.59 -12.77 -14.65
N ILE A 318 -7.33 -11.74 -13.85
CA ILE A 318 -8.07 -10.47 -13.90
C ILE A 318 -7.77 -9.79 -15.24
N ARG A 319 -8.81 -9.31 -15.93
CA ARG A 319 -8.68 -8.61 -17.22
C ARG A 319 -8.19 -7.20 -17.00
N GLN A 320 -7.63 -6.60 -18.05
CA GLN A 320 -7.66 -5.14 -18.14
C GLN A 320 -9.08 -4.73 -18.50
N PHE A 321 -9.66 -3.80 -17.75
CA PHE A 321 -11.01 -3.31 -17.97
C PHE A 321 -11.12 -1.82 -17.63
N GLY A 322 -12.03 -1.12 -18.31
CA GLY A 322 -12.42 0.25 -18.00
C GLY A 322 -13.78 0.30 -17.30
N ASP A 323 -14.29 1.51 -17.15
CA ASP A 323 -15.53 1.84 -16.43
C ASP A 323 -16.77 1.07 -16.94
N ALA A 324 -16.97 0.97 -18.26
CA ALA A 324 -18.12 0.29 -18.84
C ALA A 324 -18.14 -1.23 -18.54
N ALA A 325 -16.97 -1.87 -18.59
CA ALA A 325 -16.83 -3.28 -18.28
C ALA A 325 -17.02 -3.54 -16.77
N LEU A 326 -16.49 -2.65 -15.93
CA LEU A 326 -16.75 -2.68 -14.49
C LEU A 326 -18.24 -2.50 -14.20
N ALA A 327 -18.89 -1.47 -14.76
CA ALA A 327 -20.32 -1.23 -14.58
C ALA A 327 -21.16 -2.45 -14.99
N SER A 328 -20.83 -3.08 -16.13
CA SER A 328 -21.49 -4.30 -16.59
C SER A 328 -21.37 -5.44 -15.57
N PHE A 329 -20.17 -5.65 -15.01
CA PHE A 329 -19.95 -6.64 -13.97
C PHE A 329 -20.75 -6.32 -12.70
N LEU A 330 -20.70 -5.08 -12.21
CA LEU A 330 -21.39 -4.69 -10.98
C LEU A 330 -22.91 -4.77 -11.13
N MET A 331 -23.47 -4.37 -12.27
CA MET A 331 -24.89 -4.52 -12.60
C MET A 331 -25.32 -5.99 -12.61
N GLU A 332 -24.53 -6.87 -13.25
CA GLU A 332 -24.78 -8.31 -13.26
C GLU A 332 -24.76 -8.89 -11.84
N LEU A 333 -23.72 -8.57 -11.07
CA LEU A 333 -23.51 -9.05 -9.71
C LEU A 333 -24.60 -8.60 -8.73
N THR A 334 -25.12 -7.38 -8.90
CA THR A 334 -26.11 -6.77 -8.01
C THR A 334 -27.56 -6.97 -8.46
N GLU A 335 -27.76 -7.63 -9.62
CA GLU A 335 -29.06 -7.73 -10.30
C GLU A 335 -29.72 -6.35 -10.57
N LEU A 336 -28.91 -5.33 -10.84
CA LEU A 336 -29.36 -3.97 -11.12
C LEU A 336 -29.27 -3.65 -12.60
N ASP A 337 -30.31 -3.02 -13.13
CA ASP A 337 -30.33 -2.47 -14.49
C ASP A 337 -30.24 -0.95 -14.40
N THR A 338 -29.22 -0.37 -15.04
CA THR A 338 -28.97 1.07 -15.11
C THR A 338 -28.63 1.45 -16.55
N ASP A 339 -28.92 2.69 -16.94
CA ASP A 339 -28.57 3.23 -18.25
C ASP A 339 -27.15 3.86 -18.24
N TYR A 340 -26.20 3.20 -17.57
CA TYR A 340 -24.86 3.70 -17.27
C TYR A 340 -24.15 4.35 -18.47
N GLU A 341 -24.13 3.69 -19.64
CA GLU A 341 -23.45 4.23 -20.83
C GLU A 341 -24.05 5.55 -21.33
N SER A 342 -25.31 5.81 -21.00
CA SER A 342 -26.08 7.00 -21.39
C SER A 342 -25.80 8.21 -20.49
N LYS A 343 -25.21 7.98 -19.30
CA LYS A 343 -24.93 9.00 -18.29
C LYS A 343 -23.78 9.92 -18.69
N SER A 344 -23.81 11.14 -18.16
CA SER A 344 -22.79 12.14 -18.43
C SER A 344 -21.44 11.71 -17.84
N VAL A 345 -20.35 12.10 -18.52
CA VAL A 345 -18.98 11.92 -18.03
C VAL A 345 -18.57 13.15 -17.20
N ASP A 346 -19.49 14.09 -16.95
CA ASP A 346 -19.15 15.41 -16.41
C ASP A 346 -18.61 15.29 -14.98
N SER A 347 -17.29 15.48 -14.88
CA SER A 347 -16.57 15.76 -13.66
C SER A 347 -16.93 17.17 -13.17
N VAL A 348 -17.50 17.28 -11.98
CA VAL A 348 -17.54 18.54 -11.24
C VAL A 348 -16.42 18.44 -10.20
N ALA A 349 -15.37 19.28 -10.14
CA ALA A 349 -15.13 20.59 -10.72
C ALA A 349 -13.63 20.84 -10.98
N SER A 350 -13.28 21.52 -12.06
CA SER A 350 -12.00 22.23 -12.14
C SER A 350 -12.06 23.54 -11.31
N PRO A 351 -10.89 24.08 -10.91
CA PRO A 351 -10.42 25.21 -11.71
C PRO A 351 -8.97 25.01 -12.13
N GLY A 352 -8.78 24.61 -13.39
CA GLY A 352 -7.44 24.43 -13.96
C GLY A 352 -7.44 23.52 -15.18
N ASP A 353 -7.74 24.13 -16.32
CA ASP A 353 -7.46 23.69 -17.69
C ASP A 353 -8.02 22.38 -18.26
N SER A 354 -8.60 22.53 -19.46
CA SER A 354 -9.22 21.49 -20.26
C SER A 354 -8.22 20.89 -21.24
N ARG A 355 -7.89 19.62 -21.06
CA ARG A 355 -7.47 18.71 -22.14
C ARG A 355 -8.13 17.35 -21.87
N SER A 356 -8.52 16.64 -22.93
CA SER A 356 -8.83 15.20 -22.84
C SER A 356 -7.72 14.50 -22.03
N PRO A 357 -7.99 13.47 -21.21
CA PRO A 357 -6.90 12.84 -20.46
C PRO A 357 -5.99 12.13 -21.46
N SER A 358 -4.90 12.81 -21.79
CA SER A 358 -3.76 12.23 -22.45
C SER A 358 -3.07 11.30 -21.43
N PRO A 359 -2.49 10.17 -21.88
CA PRO A 359 -2.04 9.13 -20.97
C PRO A 359 -1.05 9.68 -19.95
N THR A 360 -1.23 9.29 -18.69
CA THR A 360 -0.26 9.63 -17.63
C THR A 360 1.09 8.98 -17.93
N TYR A 361 2.18 9.45 -17.32
CA TYR A 361 3.52 8.93 -17.62
C TYR A 361 3.65 7.39 -17.44
N PRO A 362 3.04 6.77 -16.39
CA PRO A 362 2.98 5.32 -16.27
C PRO A 362 2.15 4.63 -17.37
N GLU A 363 1.03 5.23 -17.80
CA GLU A 363 0.21 4.70 -18.89
C GLU A 363 0.93 4.79 -20.24
N PHE A 364 1.65 5.88 -20.50
CA PHE A 364 2.49 6.03 -21.69
C PHE A 364 3.59 4.96 -21.75
N LEU A 365 4.28 4.70 -20.63
CA LEU A 365 5.28 3.63 -20.54
C LEU A 365 4.65 2.24 -20.69
N GLY A 366 3.42 2.05 -20.21
CA GLY A 366 2.63 0.83 -20.40
C GLY A 366 2.30 0.57 -21.87
N ALA A 367 1.80 1.59 -22.58
CA ALA A 367 1.50 1.49 -24.01
C ALA A 367 2.77 1.22 -24.84
N LEU A 368 3.88 1.89 -24.53
CA LEU A 368 5.18 1.65 -25.15
C LEU A 368 5.67 0.21 -24.95
N ASN A 369 5.43 -0.38 -23.78
CA ASN A 369 5.80 -1.76 -23.50
C ASN A 369 5.05 -2.75 -24.40
N GLU A 370 3.75 -2.54 -24.60
CA GLU A 370 2.95 -3.38 -25.50
C GLU A 370 3.47 -3.28 -26.95
N GLU A 371 3.75 -2.07 -27.43
CA GLU A 371 4.33 -1.88 -28.77
C GLU A 371 5.72 -2.53 -28.93
N LEU A 372 6.62 -2.34 -27.95
CA LEU A 372 7.95 -2.94 -28.00
C LEU A 372 7.88 -4.47 -27.95
N TYR A 373 7.00 -5.02 -27.11
CA TYR A 373 6.81 -6.46 -27.01
C TYR A 373 6.29 -7.06 -28.31
N GLU A 374 5.34 -6.42 -28.99
CA GLU A 374 4.90 -6.86 -30.33
C GLU A 374 6.05 -6.92 -31.35
N GLU A 375 7.03 -6.02 -31.24
CA GLU A 375 8.16 -5.95 -32.17
C GLU A 375 9.29 -6.93 -31.83
N VAL A 376 9.57 -7.22 -30.55
CA VAL A 376 10.71 -8.07 -30.13
C VAL A 376 10.33 -9.40 -29.46
N GLY A 377 9.05 -9.68 -29.25
CA GLY A 377 8.56 -10.85 -28.50
C GLY A 377 9.02 -12.19 -29.07
N ASP A 378 8.97 -12.35 -30.39
CA ASP A 378 9.44 -13.55 -31.10
C ASP A 378 10.97 -13.73 -30.96
N THR A 379 11.73 -12.63 -31.02
CA THR A 379 13.20 -12.61 -30.90
C THR A 379 13.66 -12.99 -29.48
N LEU A 380 12.90 -12.60 -28.46
CA LEU A 380 13.23 -12.85 -27.06
C LEU A 380 12.72 -14.20 -26.52
N ASN A 381 11.87 -14.90 -27.29
CA ASN A 381 11.13 -16.08 -26.86
C ASN A 381 10.44 -15.87 -25.51
N ALA A 382 9.78 -14.72 -25.35
CA ALA A 382 9.21 -14.26 -24.08
C ALA A 382 7.69 -14.51 -24.02
N ASP A 383 7.22 -15.24 -22.99
CA ASP A 383 5.80 -15.61 -22.84
C ASP A 383 4.91 -14.48 -22.27
N SER A 384 5.52 -13.41 -21.72
CA SER A 384 4.82 -12.21 -21.26
C SER A 384 5.79 -11.03 -21.04
N PRO A 385 5.34 -9.76 -21.18
CA PRO A 385 6.08 -8.61 -20.67
C PRO A 385 6.10 -8.63 -19.12
N GLU A 386 7.26 -8.40 -18.49
CA GLU A 386 7.40 -8.33 -17.02
C GLU A 386 7.39 -6.88 -16.48
N GLU A 387 7.20 -6.77 -15.16
CA GLU A 387 6.80 -5.60 -14.36
C GLU A 387 7.59 -4.28 -14.54
N MET A 388 6.85 -3.16 -14.43
CA MET A 388 7.39 -1.82 -14.22
C MET A 388 7.94 -1.69 -12.80
N HIS A 389 9.23 -1.38 -12.64
CA HIS A 389 9.79 -1.05 -11.32
C HIS A 389 9.88 0.46 -11.13
N TYR A 390 9.11 1.00 -10.18
CA TYR A 390 9.33 2.33 -9.62
C TYR A 390 10.41 2.27 -8.54
N ASN A 391 11.52 2.97 -8.77
CA ASN A 391 12.55 3.17 -7.76
C ASN A 391 12.34 4.52 -7.08
N SER A 392 11.80 4.49 -5.85
CA SER A 392 11.47 5.67 -5.06
C SER A 392 12.69 6.48 -4.62
N ASP A 393 13.88 5.88 -4.53
CA ASP A 393 15.10 6.57 -4.10
C ASP A 393 15.66 7.51 -5.17
N PHE A 394 15.21 7.37 -6.41
CA PHE A 394 15.67 8.16 -7.55
C PHE A 394 14.54 8.75 -8.39
N GLU A 395 13.28 8.60 -7.97
CA GLU A 395 12.05 9.02 -8.69
C GLU A 395 12.03 8.53 -10.15
N ARG A 396 12.21 7.22 -10.37
CA ARG A 396 12.39 6.65 -11.73
C ARG A 396 11.53 5.41 -11.95
N LEU A 397 10.91 5.32 -13.13
CA LEU A 397 10.33 4.10 -13.70
C LEU A 397 11.24 3.57 -14.81
N THR A 398 11.61 2.30 -14.70
CA THR A 398 12.41 1.61 -15.73
C THR A 398 11.56 0.52 -16.36
N LEU A 399 11.48 0.53 -17.70
CA LEU A 399 10.91 -0.59 -18.44
C LEU A 399 11.97 -1.70 -18.55
N GLY A 400 11.65 -2.93 -18.14
CA GLY A 400 12.57 -4.07 -18.14
C GLY A 400 12.08 -5.24 -19.00
N LEU A 401 12.85 -5.68 -19.99
CA LEU A 401 12.56 -6.93 -20.74
C LEU A 401 13.56 -8.03 -20.37
N LYS A 402 13.06 -9.24 -20.07
CA LYS A 402 13.84 -10.44 -19.74
C LYS A 402 13.74 -11.46 -20.89
N SER A 403 14.87 -11.98 -21.35
CA SER A 403 14.91 -13.04 -22.38
C SER A 403 14.87 -14.43 -21.74
N ALA A 404 14.15 -15.38 -22.35
CA ALA A 404 14.11 -16.79 -21.96
C ALA A 404 14.78 -17.72 -23.01
N HIS A 405 15.72 -17.19 -23.80
CA HIS A 405 16.32 -17.91 -24.93
C HIS A 405 17.15 -19.15 -24.52
N PRO A 406 17.07 -20.29 -25.23
CA PRO A 406 17.69 -21.57 -24.85
C PRO A 406 19.22 -21.57 -24.68
N ASP A 407 19.94 -20.68 -25.35
CA ASP A 407 21.40 -20.52 -25.23
C ASP A 407 21.83 -19.59 -24.08
N HIS A 408 20.88 -18.92 -23.44
CA HIS A 408 21.08 -18.18 -22.18
C HIS A 408 20.06 -18.62 -21.11
N PRO A 409 19.97 -19.92 -20.77
CA PRO A 409 18.78 -20.46 -20.12
C PRO A 409 18.69 -20.25 -18.60
N ASP A 410 19.64 -19.57 -17.94
CA ASP A 410 19.61 -19.46 -16.47
C ASP A 410 20.45 -18.28 -15.94
N THR A 411 20.17 -17.04 -16.33
CA THR A 411 20.67 -15.89 -15.54
C THR A 411 19.71 -14.71 -15.56
N ASP A 412 19.39 -14.18 -14.37
CA ASP A 412 18.72 -12.89 -14.15
C ASP A 412 19.54 -11.66 -14.66
N GLN A 413 20.44 -11.82 -15.64
CA GLN A 413 21.57 -10.91 -15.86
C GLN A 413 21.49 -10.02 -17.11
N ILE A 414 20.64 -10.33 -18.10
CA ILE A 414 20.46 -9.45 -19.28
C ILE A 414 19.08 -8.80 -19.17
N ARG A 415 19.06 -7.50 -18.88
CA ARG A 415 17.84 -6.70 -18.82
C ARG A 415 17.93 -5.57 -19.84
N TYR A 416 16.95 -5.49 -20.72
CA TYR A 416 16.80 -4.34 -21.60
C TYR A 416 16.07 -3.24 -20.86
N THR A 417 16.62 -2.03 -20.89
CA THR A 417 16.06 -0.89 -20.19
C THR A 417 15.84 0.29 -21.12
N PHE A 418 14.60 0.76 -21.15
CA PHE A 418 14.25 2.05 -21.70
C PHE A 418 14.10 3.02 -20.53
N GLN A 419 15.01 4.00 -20.44
CA GLN A 419 15.10 4.93 -19.34
C GLN A 419 15.21 6.38 -19.85
N PRO A 420 14.08 7.10 -19.96
CA PRO A 420 14.11 8.55 -19.94
C PRO A 420 14.78 9.04 -18.66
N ARG A 421 15.92 9.73 -18.79
CA ARG A 421 16.67 10.26 -17.65
C ARG A 421 16.55 11.77 -17.65
N VAL A 422 15.46 12.24 -17.08
CA VAL A 422 15.21 13.68 -16.93
C VAL A 422 15.87 14.16 -15.63
N HIS A 423 17.15 14.53 -15.67
CA HIS A 423 17.79 15.21 -14.53
C HIS A 423 17.46 16.70 -14.59
N LEU A 424 17.48 17.37 -13.44
CA LEU A 424 17.19 18.81 -13.23
C LEU A 424 17.91 19.81 -14.15
N ASP A 425 18.92 19.38 -14.93
CA ASP A 425 19.73 20.25 -15.79
C ASP A 425 19.88 19.77 -17.25
N ASP A 426 19.40 18.57 -17.65
CA ASP A 426 19.62 18.05 -19.01
C ASP A 426 18.59 16.98 -19.45
N PRO A 427 17.82 17.21 -20.54
CA PRO A 427 16.82 16.27 -21.06
C PRO A 427 17.45 15.21 -21.97
N VAL A 428 17.76 14.03 -21.42
CA VAL A 428 18.45 12.95 -22.16
C VAL A 428 17.68 11.64 -22.09
N LEU A 429 17.49 10.99 -23.24
CA LEU A 429 16.84 9.67 -23.33
C LEU A 429 17.92 8.61 -23.32
N GLN A 430 17.87 7.66 -22.38
CA GLN A 430 18.81 6.55 -22.31
C GLN A 430 18.11 5.26 -22.66
N VAL A 431 18.63 4.56 -23.66
CA VAL A 431 18.17 3.23 -24.05
C VAL A 431 19.37 2.29 -23.94
N GLY A 432 19.25 1.16 -23.26
CA GLY A 432 20.42 0.35 -22.99
C GLY A 432 20.13 -1.05 -22.50
N VAL A 433 21.21 -1.81 -22.31
CA VAL A 433 21.16 -3.16 -21.75
C VAL A 433 22.00 -3.19 -20.48
N HIS A 434 21.37 -3.59 -19.39
CA HIS A 434 22.07 -3.96 -18.18
C HIS A 434 22.60 -5.37 -18.36
N VAL A 435 23.92 -5.47 -18.49
CA VAL A 435 24.62 -6.75 -18.58
C VAL A 435 25.72 -6.78 -17.52
N LEU A 436 25.69 -7.82 -16.69
CA LEU A 436 26.69 -8.03 -15.62
C LEU A 436 27.96 -8.76 -16.13
N ASP A 437 27.97 -9.21 -17.39
CA ASP A 437 29.02 -9.99 -18.04
C ASP A 437 29.98 -9.11 -18.89
N GLU A 438 31.29 -9.27 -18.71
CA GLU A 438 32.33 -8.50 -19.41
C GLU A 438 32.46 -8.85 -20.91
N GLU A 439 32.18 -10.08 -21.34
CA GLU A 439 32.26 -10.47 -22.77
C GLU A 439 31.13 -9.82 -23.58
N MET A 440 29.94 -9.72 -22.99
CA MET A 440 28.80 -9.03 -23.59
C MET A 440 29.01 -7.51 -23.69
N HIS A 441 29.80 -6.94 -22.79
CA HIS A 441 30.15 -5.52 -22.85
C HIS A 441 30.99 -5.19 -24.11
N GLU A 442 31.92 -6.06 -24.50
CA GLU A 442 32.71 -5.87 -25.73
C GLU A 442 31.87 -6.02 -27.01
N VAL A 443 30.87 -6.90 -27.01
CA VAL A 443 29.92 -7.07 -28.13
C VAL A 443 29.12 -5.78 -28.34
N ILE A 444 28.55 -5.22 -27.28
CA ILE A 444 27.78 -3.97 -27.36
C ILE A 444 28.66 -2.79 -27.79
N ALA A 445 29.89 -2.70 -27.26
CA ALA A 445 30.85 -1.66 -27.66
C ALA A 445 31.22 -1.74 -29.15
N GLY A 446 31.23 -2.94 -29.74
CA GLY A 446 31.46 -3.17 -31.17
C GLY A 446 30.32 -2.73 -32.09
N LEU A 447 29.12 -2.47 -31.56
CA LEU A 447 27.95 -2.01 -32.31
C LEU A 447 27.88 -0.50 -32.51
N ARG A 448 28.89 0.25 -32.04
CA ARG A 448 28.96 1.70 -32.15
C ARG A 448 28.68 2.25 -33.56
N ASP A 449 29.13 1.53 -34.59
CA ASP A 449 28.98 1.95 -35.99
C ASP A 449 27.57 1.70 -36.56
N ALA A 450 26.70 0.97 -35.84
CA ALA A 450 25.31 0.71 -36.19
C ALA A 450 24.31 1.65 -35.48
N ILE A 451 24.81 2.49 -34.55
CA ILE A 451 24.01 3.47 -33.81
C ILE A 451 23.86 4.76 -34.66
N PRO A 452 22.65 5.34 -34.78
CA PRO A 452 22.45 6.60 -35.49
C PRO A 452 23.31 7.74 -34.91
N GLU A 453 23.77 8.69 -35.75
CA GLU A 453 24.64 9.81 -35.32
C GLU A 453 24.01 10.73 -34.26
N THR A 454 22.67 10.69 -34.12
CA THR A 454 21.89 11.39 -33.08
C THR A 454 22.07 10.79 -31.68
N PHE A 455 22.73 9.64 -31.57
CA PHE A 455 22.96 8.96 -30.30
C PHE A 455 24.44 8.69 -30.02
N GLU A 456 24.84 8.90 -28.76
CA GLU A 456 26.21 8.64 -28.29
C GLU A 456 26.27 7.38 -27.42
N TYR A 457 27.35 6.59 -27.58
CA TYR A 457 27.65 5.45 -26.72
C TYR A 457 28.40 5.91 -25.46
N TYR A 458 27.90 5.56 -24.28
CA TYR A 458 28.49 5.96 -23.01
C TYR A 458 29.16 4.82 -22.27
N GLU A 459 30.47 4.90 -22.17
CA GLU A 459 31.33 3.95 -21.47
C GLU A 459 31.69 4.52 -20.08
N GLY A 460 31.20 3.92 -18.99
CA GLY A 460 31.51 4.42 -17.64
C GLY A 460 30.69 3.91 -16.46
N HIS A 461 29.63 3.13 -16.70
CA HIS A 461 28.82 2.51 -15.64
C HIS A 461 28.75 0.98 -15.84
N LYS A 462 28.22 0.23 -14.85
CA LYS A 462 28.04 -1.25 -14.93
C LYS A 462 26.99 -1.69 -15.98
N TYR A 463 26.73 -0.87 -16.98
CA TYR A 463 25.72 -1.07 -18.02
C TYR A 463 26.11 -0.25 -19.26
N SER A 464 25.75 -0.75 -20.44
CA SER A 464 25.97 -0.08 -21.72
C SER A 464 24.68 0.61 -22.15
N ALA A 465 24.76 1.91 -22.47
CA ALA A 465 23.60 2.69 -22.89
C ALA A 465 23.92 3.59 -24.09
N ILE A 466 22.92 3.73 -24.94
CA ILE A 466 22.80 4.64 -26.07
C ILE A 466 22.04 5.87 -25.55
N LYS A 467 22.55 7.09 -25.75
CA LYS A 467 21.85 8.31 -25.33
C LYS A 467 21.45 9.18 -26.50
N ALA A 468 20.19 9.66 -26.50
CA ALA A 468 19.72 10.72 -27.37
C ALA A 468 19.54 12.02 -26.58
N GLU A 469 19.97 13.12 -27.19
CA GLU A 469 19.66 14.48 -26.74
C GLU A 469 18.50 15.02 -27.57
N TRP A 470 17.47 15.57 -26.93
CA TRP A 470 16.35 16.20 -27.64
C TRP A 470 16.31 17.71 -27.36
N SER A 471 15.70 18.46 -28.28
CA SER A 471 16.00 19.90 -28.42
C SER A 471 15.18 20.86 -27.55
N GLU A 472 14.16 20.37 -26.83
CA GLU A 472 13.25 21.22 -26.06
C GLU A 472 13.70 21.46 -24.62
N SER A 473 13.67 22.73 -24.19
CA SER A 473 13.92 23.09 -22.79
C SER A 473 12.69 22.82 -21.93
N VAL A 474 12.69 21.72 -21.19
CA VAL A 474 11.66 21.41 -20.19
C VAL A 474 11.90 22.27 -18.95
N ALA A 475 10.88 23.02 -18.49
CA ALA A 475 11.02 23.96 -17.38
C ALA A 475 11.13 23.29 -16.00
N ASN A 476 10.46 22.15 -15.81
CA ASN A 476 10.60 21.31 -14.63
C ASN A 476 10.38 19.82 -15.01
N PRO A 477 11.45 19.00 -15.05
CA PRO A 477 11.39 17.57 -15.30
C PRO A 477 10.40 16.75 -14.47
N HIS A 478 10.13 17.18 -13.23
CA HIS A 478 9.27 16.44 -12.29
C HIS A 478 7.78 16.60 -12.58
N ASP A 479 7.40 17.53 -13.45
CA ASP A 479 6.02 17.80 -13.84
C ASP A 479 5.67 17.19 -15.22
N LEU A 480 6.58 16.40 -15.81
CA LEU A 480 6.34 15.72 -17.08
C LEU A 480 5.39 14.53 -16.89
N ASP A 481 4.14 14.69 -17.30
CA ASP A 481 3.22 13.58 -17.56
C ASP A 481 3.53 12.90 -18.91
N GLY A 482 2.75 11.89 -19.29
CA GLY A 482 3.01 11.11 -20.51
C GLY A 482 2.81 11.92 -21.79
N GLU A 483 1.93 12.92 -21.79
CA GLU A 483 1.71 13.84 -22.91
C GLU A 483 2.89 14.80 -23.06
N ALA A 484 3.25 15.49 -21.99
CA ALA A 484 4.35 16.45 -21.99
C ALA A 484 5.69 15.76 -22.31
N PHE A 485 5.87 14.51 -21.89
CA PHE A 485 7.02 13.71 -22.26
C PHE A 485 7.04 13.34 -23.75
N ALA A 486 5.92 12.86 -24.30
CA ALA A 486 5.82 12.52 -25.73
C ALA A 486 5.99 13.76 -26.63
N GLU A 487 5.39 14.90 -26.23
CA GLU A 487 5.55 16.18 -26.93
C GLU A 487 7.00 16.68 -26.88
N ALA A 488 7.66 16.60 -25.72
CA ALA A 488 9.04 17.06 -25.56
C ALA A 488 10.05 16.18 -26.31
N LEU A 489 9.80 14.87 -26.38
CA LEU A 489 10.68 13.92 -27.03
C LEU A 489 10.57 13.98 -28.57
N ASP A 490 9.46 14.50 -29.11
CA ASP A 490 9.07 14.44 -30.52
C ASP A 490 8.93 13.00 -31.09
N ASP A 491 7.94 12.80 -31.98
CA ASP A 491 7.62 11.49 -32.54
C ASP A 491 8.80 10.87 -33.31
N GLU A 492 9.69 11.70 -33.87
CA GLU A 492 10.82 11.24 -34.68
C GLU A 492 11.89 10.61 -33.77
N THR A 493 12.34 11.34 -32.75
CA THR A 493 13.35 10.88 -31.79
C THR A 493 12.84 9.70 -30.98
N PHE A 494 11.55 9.67 -30.62
CA PHE A 494 10.93 8.54 -29.95
C PHE A 494 10.99 7.26 -30.79
N ASN A 495 10.58 7.34 -32.06
CA ASN A 495 10.61 6.20 -32.97
C ASN A 495 12.05 5.76 -33.28
N GLU A 496 13.00 6.69 -33.40
CA GLU A 496 14.42 6.36 -33.54
C GLU A 496 14.95 5.60 -32.32
N ALA A 497 14.60 6.04 -31.10
CA ALA A 497 15.01 5.37 -29.87
C ALA A 497 14.38 3.99 -29.72
N LYS A 498 13.10 3.84 -30.10
CA LYS A 498 12.40 2.57 -30.16
C LYS A 498 13.11 1.60 -31.12
N GLN A 499 13.38 2.03 -32.35
CA GLN A 499 14.08 1.21 -33.34
C GLN A 499 15.52 0.88 -32.94
N ALA A 500 16.23 1.79 -32.27
CA ALA A 500 17.55 1.52 -31.74
C ALA A 500 17.51 0.40 -30.67
N LEU A 501 16.50 0.39 -29.79
CA LEU A 501 16.30 -0.68 -28.81
C LEU A 501 16.01 -2.02 -29.49
N VAL A 502 15.11 -2.03 -30.48
CA VAL A 502 14.76 -3.24 -31.25
C VAL A 502 16.00 -3.78 -31.97
N THR A 503 16.74 -2.92 -32.69
CA THR A 503 17.96 -3.31 -33.41
C THR A 503 19.01 -3.87 -32.45
N LEU A 504 19.16 -3.29 -31.26
CA LEU A 504 20.08 -3.74 -30.24
C LEU A 504 19.69 -5.14 -29.73
N ILE A 505 18.40 -5.37 -29.45
CA ILE A 505 17.86 -6.67 -29.05
C ILE A 505 18.09 -7.72 -30.14
N GLU A 506 17.72 -7.41 -31.39
CA GLU A 506 17.92 -8.32 -32.54
C GLU A 506 19.39 -8.64 -32.79
N THR A 507 20.29 -7.68 -32.57
CA THR A 507 21.73 -7.88 -32.80
C THR A 507 22.39 -8.69 -31.68
N LEU A 508 21.92 -8.56 -30.43
CA LEU A 508 22.42 -9.32 -29.29
C LEU A 508 21.90 -10.76 -29.24
N HIS A 509 20.84 -11.08 -29.99
CA HIS A 509 20.22 -12.41 -30.08
C HIS A 509 20.32 -12.97 -31.53
N PRO A 510 21.52 -13.39 -32.01
CA PRO A 510 21.85 -13.43 -33.43
C PRO A 510 21.59 -14.77 -34.16
N GLU A 511 20.73 -15.68 -33.68
CA GLU A 511 20.49 -16.97 -34.37
C GLU A 511 19.91 -16.85 -35.81
N PHE A 512 19.69 -15.64 -36.34
CA PHE A 512 19.33 -15.41 -37.74
C PHE A 512 20.37 -14.72 -38.65
N VAL A 513 21.61 -14.42 -38.21
CA VAL A 513 22.62 -13.78 -39.11
C VAL A 513 23.76 -14.71 -39.58
N SER A 514 23.93 -15.93 -39.06
CA SER A 514 24.86 -16.89 -39.70
C SER A 514 24.44 -18.35 -39.60
N ALA A 515 23.30 -18.69 -40.20
CA ALA A 515 23.23 -19.93 -40.97
C ALA A 515 24.13 -19.77 -42.21
N GLU A 516 25.45 -19.92 -41.99
CA GLU A 516 26.56 -20.24 -42.89
C GLU A 516 27.82 -19.66 -42.23
N THR A 517 28.78 -20.45 -41.76
CA THR A 517 29.64 -21.29 -42.62
C THR A 517 30.42 -22.31 -41.75
N PRO A 518 31.06 -23.31 -42.37
CA PRO A 518 30.87 -24.76 -42.18
C PRO A 518 31.35 -25.40 -40.87
#